data_AF-A0A964Q4G4-F1
#
_entry.id   AF-A0A964Q4G4-F1
#
_cell.length_a   1.000
_cell.length_b   1.000
_cell.length_c   1.000
_cell.angle_alpha   90.00
_cell.angle_beta   90.00
_cell.angle_gamma   90.00
#
_symmetry.space_group_name_H-M   'P 1'
#
loop_
_entity.id
_entity.type
_entity.pdbx_description
1 polymer ?
#
loop_
_entity_poly.entity_id
_entity_poly.type
_entity_poly.pdbx_seq_one_letter_code
_entity_poly.pdbx_strand_id
1 'polypeptide(L)'
;MAWSPYDPFYDPSFTTADQQKSLGVKVSQISDGLSHTLLFGEKHIPLTKLAVGWWDCSTLNGNHYTCNLRAAGLYFTFARDYNDREWKFGSYHYGITPFVMCDGSVRKYSVDLPELLQERLAKRDDGEMNE
;
A
#
# COMPACT_ATOMS: atom_id res chain seq x y z
N MET A 1 21.67 -0.65 -4.03
CA MET A 1 21.79 -0.35 -5.46
C MET A 1 21.80 1.17 -5.56
N ALA A 2 22.84 1.80 -6.12
CA ALA A 2 22.92 3.27 -6.17
C ALA A 2 22.03 3.80 -7.29
N TRP A 3 21.23 4.83 -6.99
CA TRP A 3 20.39 5.52 -7.96
C TRP A 3 21.24 6.09 -9.10
N SER A 4 20.74 6.00 -10.34
CA SER A 4 21.39 6.59 -11.51
C SER A 4 21.23 8.12 -11.45
N PRO A 5 22.28 8.91 -11.74
CA PRO A 5 22.23 10.37 -11.71
C PRO A 5 21.32 11.00 -12.78
N TYR A 6 20.65 10.17 -13.60
CA TYR A 6 19.70 10.61 -14.62
C TYR A 6 18.23 10.34 -14.25
N ASP A 7 17.95 9.87 -13.02
CA ASP A 7 16.58 9.73 -12.55
C ASP A 7 15.98 11.12 -12.28
N PRO A 8 14.77 11.45 -12.77
CA PRO A 8 14.12 12.75 -12.52
C PRO A 8 13.85 13.06 -11.04
N PHE A 9 14.04 12.10 -10.13
CA PHE A 9 13.97 12.27 -8.67
C PHE A 9 15.34 12.17 -7.98
N TYR A 10 16.44 12.17 -8.74
CA TYR A 10 17.80 12.18 -8.22
C TYR A 10 18.13 13.56 -7.62
N ASP A 11 18.11 13.65 -6.30
CA ASP A 11 18.63 14.80 -5.56
C ASP A 11 19.98 14.44 -4.92
N PRO A 12 21.10 15.01 -5.39
CA PRO A 12 22.44 14.70 -4.90
C PRO A 12 22.71 15.17 -3.46
N SER A 13 21.81 15.96 -2.85
CA SER A 13 21.90 16.39 -1.46
C SER A 13 21.42 15.33 -0.46
N PHE A 14 20.70 14.31 -0.92
CA PHE A 14 20.30 13.18 -0.09
C PHE A 14 21.26 12.01 -0.28
N THR A 15 21.86 11.54 0.80
CA THR A 15 22.61 10.28 0.76
C THR A 15 21.63 9.12 0.51
N THR A 16 22.09 7.99 -0.03
CA THR A 16 21.28 6.77 -0.20
C THR A 16 20.64 6.29 1.12
N ALA A 17 21.16 6.73 2.27
CA ALA A 17 20.59 6.47 3.59
C ALA A 17 19.51 7.49 4.00
N ASP A 18 19.54 8.72 3.49
CA ASP A 18 18.61 9.80 3.86
C ASP A 18 17.31 9.77 3.05
N GLN A 19 17.33 9.26 1.80
CA GLN A 19 16.11 9.07 1.01
C GLN A 19 15.18 7.98 1.58
N GLN A 20 15.71 7.11 2.45
CA GLN A 20 14.96 6.05 3.14
C GLN A 20 14.77 6.34 4.63
N LYS A 21 14.86 7.61 5.04
CA LYS A 21 14.81 8.03 6.45
C LYS A 21 13.59 8.86 6.79
N SER A 22 12.40 8.43 6.36
CA SER A 22 11.27 8.62 7.28
C SER A 22 11.51 7.62 8.41
N LEU A 23 11.88 8.09 9.60
CA LEU A 23 11.88 7.27 10.80
C LEU A 23 10.49 6.61 10.84
N GLY A 24 10.44 5.28 10.70
CA GLY A 24 9.18 4.56 10.58
C GLY A 24 8.17 5.01 11.65
N VAL A 25 6.89 4.98 11.31
CA VAL A 25 5.82 5.42 12.22
C VAL A 25 5.86 4.55 13.48
N LYS A 26 5.98 5.18 14.66
CA LYS A 26 5.88 4.45 15.92
C LYS A 26 4.45 3.98 16.11
N VAL A 27 4.27 2.79 16.69
CA VAL A 27 2.94 2.25 17.03
C VAL A 27 2.14 3.26 17.88
N SER A 28 2.81 4.00 18.77
CA SER A 28 2.18 5.04 19.59
C SER A 28 1.64 6.27 18.82
N GLN A 29 1.98 6.39 17.53
CA GLN A 29 1.48 7.46 16.65
C GLN A 29 0.24 7.04 15.84
N ILE A 30 -0.27 5.83 16.08
CA ILE A 30 -1.51 5.32 15.46
C ILE A 30 -2.61 5.42 16.52
N SER A 31 -3.38 6.50 16.48
CA SER A 31 -4.43 6.79 17.46
C SER A 31 -5.79 6.21 17.09
N ASP A 32 -6.04 5.93 15.81
CA ASP A 32 -7.34 5.41 15.31
C ASP A 32 -7.55 3.92 15.64
N GLY A 33 -6.55 3.30 16.28
CA GLY A 33 -6.59 1.93 16.76
C GLY A 33 -5.87 0.95 15.84
N LEU A 34 -5.00 0.14 16.42
CA LEU A 34 -4.16 -0.80 15.67
C LEU A 34 -4.95 -1.86 14.90
N SER A 35 -6.14 -2.21 15.38
CA SER A 35 -7.04 -3.17 14.74
C SER A 35 -7.88 -2.57 13.60
N HIS A 36 -7.79 -1.25 13.38
CA HIS A 36 -8.56 -0.49 12.39
C HIS A 36 -7.69 0.29 11.39
N THR A 37 -6.37 0.25 11.53
CA THR A 37 -5.43 0.85 10.57
C THR A 37 -4.75 -0.25 9.74
N LEU A 38 -4.71 -0.07 8.41
CA LEU A 38 -4.05 -1.00 7.49
C LEU A 38 -2.52 -0.95 7.67
N LEU A 39 -1.89 -2.12 7.74
CA LEU A 39 -0.43 -2.28 7.79
C LEU A 39 0.14 -2.82 6.48
N PHE A 40 -0.49 -3.88 5.95
CA PHE A 40 -0.02 -4.58 4.76
C PHE A 40 -1.21 -5.17 3.99
N GLY A 41 -1.16 -5.19 2.67
CA GLY A 41 -2.25 -5.69 1.84
C GLY A 41 -1.76 -6.44 0.62
N GLU A 42 -2.64 -7.22 0.01
CA GLU A 42 -2.34 -7.86 -1.27
C GLU A 42 -2.20 -6.81 -2.38
N LYS A 43 -1.11 -6.95 -3.13
CA LYS A 43 -0.76 -6.07 -4.23
C LYS A 43 -1.52 -6.49 -5.49
N HIS A 44 -2.28 -5.57 -6.07
CA HIS A 44 -2.94 -5.85 -7.34
C HIS A 44 -1.93 -5.92 -8.50
N ILE A 45 -2.08 -6.93 -9.34
CA ILE A 45 -1.32 -7.11 -10.57
C ILE A 45 -2.31 -7.44 -11.69
N PRO A 46 -2.49 -6.55 -12.68
CA PRO A 46 -3.38 -6.81 -13.82
C PRO A 46 -2.92 -8.06 -14.59
N LEU A 47 -3.84 -8.83 -15.17
CA LEU A 47 -3.49 -10.06 -15.94
C LEU A 47 -2.41 -9.82 -17.00
N THR A 48 -2.45 -8.68 -17.67
CA THR A 48 -1.49 -8.30 -18.72
C THR A 48 -0.11 -7.91 -18.19
N LYS A 49 0.06 -7.90 -16.87
CA LYS A 49 1.27 -7.48 -16.16
C LYS A 49 1.85 -8.57 -15.25
N LEU A 50 1.29 -9.78 -15.28
CA LEU A 50 1.94 -10.95 -14.69
C LEU A 50 3.32 -11.16 -15.35
N ALA A 51 4.31 -11.52 -14.54
CA ALA A 51 5.72 -11.62 -14.89
C ALA A 51 6.37 -10.33 -15.47
N VAL A 52 5.71 -9.18 -15.36
CA VAL A 52 6.29 -7.89 -15.77
C VAL A 52 6.99 -7.26 -14.57
N GLY A 53 8.32 -7.18 -14.63
CA GLY A 53 9.23 -6.72 -13.56
C GLY A 53 8.62 -5.85 -12.47
N TRP A 54 8.40 -4.55 -12.73
CA TRP A 54 7.93 -3.60 -11.71
C TRP A 54 6.49 -3.82 -11.22
N TRP A 55 5.70 -4.58 -11.96
CA TRP A 55 4.33 -4.96 -11.58
C TRP A 55 4.31 -6.23 -10.73
N ASP A 56 5.07 -7.24 -11.14
CA ASP A 56 5.11 -8.59 -10.58
C ASP A 56 6.49 -8.91 -9.95
N CYS A 57 6.95 -8.01 -9.10
CA CYS A 57 8.10 -8.21 -8.22
C CYS A 57 7.66 -8.46 -6.77
N SER A 58 8.58 -8.96 -5.94
CA SER A 58 8.29 -9.24 -4.52
C SER A 58 7.83 -7.99 -3.77
N THR A 59 6.74 -8.11 -3.02
CA THR A 59 6.23 -7.04 -2.13
C THR A 59 7.20 -6.73 -0.98
N LEU A 60 8.18 -7.59 -0.73
CA LEU A 60 9.24 -7.37 0.27
C LEU A 60 10.52 -6.78 -0.33
N ASN A 61 10.50 -6.41 -1.61
CA ASN A 61 11.64 -5.76 -2.26
C ASN A 61 11.68 -4.26 -1.91
N GLY A 62 12.40 -3.92 -0.84
CA GLY A 62 12.55 -2.54 -0.36
C GLY A 62 13.34 -1.59 -1.29
N ASN A 63 13.96 -2.09 -2.36
CA ASN A 63 14.79 -1.28 -3.26
C ASN A 63 13.99 -0.60 -4.39
N HIS A 64 12.70 -0.91 -4.56
CA HIS A 64 11.86 -0.31 -5.60
C HIS A 64 10.44 -0.06 -5.07
N TYR A 65 10.08 1.21 -4.84
CA TYR A 65 8.75 1.62 -4.38
C TYR A 65 7.60 1.08 -5.26
N THR A 66 7.87 0.94 -6.56
CA THR A 66 6.92 0.41 -7.55
C THR A 66 6.54 -1.04 -7.32
N CYS A 67 7.46 -1.79 -6.71
CA CYS A 67 7.31 -3.20 -6.43
C CYS A 67 6.55 -3.50 -5.14
N ASN A 68 6.83 -2.73 -4.10
CA ASN A 68 6.43 -3.04 -2.74
C ASN A 68 5.34 -2.12 -2.17
N LEU A 69 5.09 -0.95 -2.78
CA LEU A 69 4.09 0.00 -2.26
C LEU A 69 2.84 0.07 -3.14
N ARG A 70 1.70 0.22 -2.48
CA ARG A 70 0.41 0.58 -3.07
C ARG A 70 -0.22 1.66 -2.18
N ALA A 71 -0.91 2.59 -2.80
CA ALA A 71 -1.66 3.59 -2.08
C ALA A 71 -3.04 3.03 -1.71
N ALA A 72 -3.58 3.51 -0.59
CA ALA A 72 -4.96 3.30 -0.18
C ALA A 72 -5.55 4.67 0.18
N GLY A 73 -6.83 4.88 -0.11
CA GLY A 73 -7.52 6.15 0.16
C GLY A 73 -8.70 6.40 -0.76
N LEU A 74 -9.33 7.57 -0.62
CA LEU A 74 -10.52 7.97 -1.40
C LEU A 74 -10.31 7.85 -2.93
N TYR A 75 -9.11 8.16 -3.40
CA TYR A 75 -8.73 8.09 -4.82
C TYR A 75 -7.93 6.83 -5.18
N PHE A 76 -7.65 5.97 -4.20
CA PHE A 76 -6.89 4.73 -4.35
C PHE A 76 -7.70 3.58 -3.76
N THR A 77 -8.81 3.30 -4.42
CA THR A 77 -9.74 2.25 -4.00
C THR A 77 -9.14 0.86 -4.22
N PHE A 78 -9.76 -0.18 -3.66
CA PHE A 78 -9.40 -1.56 -3.96
C PHE A 78 -9.72 -1.91 -5.42
N ALA A 79 -8.89 -2.77 -6.01
CA ALA A 79 -9.12 -3.29 -7.35
C ALA A 79 -10.35 -4.22 -7.33
N ARG A 80 -11.28 -3.99 -8.26
CA ARG A 80 -12.55 -4.76 -8.33
C ARG A 80 -12.42 -6.02 -9.17
N ASP A 81 -11.48 -6.04 -10.10
CA ASP A 81 -11.27 -7.16 -11.01
C ASP A 81 -9.82 -7.26 -11.48
N TYR A 82 -9.52 -8.39 -12.11
CA TYR A 82 -8.19 -8.77 -12.59
C TYR A 82 -7.66 -7.90 -13.76
N ASN A 83 -8.52 -7.10 -14.40
CA ASN A 83 -8.16 -6.17 -15.47
C ASN A 83 -7.97 -4.74 -14.99
N ASP A 84 -8.25 -4.42 -13.71
CA ASP A 84 -7.96 -3.08 -13.18
C ASP A 84 -6.48 -2.78 -13.42
N ARG A 85 -6.19 -1.67 -14.11
CA ARG A 85 -4.84 -1.32 -14.59
C ARG A 85 -4.13 -0.37 -13.65
N GLU A 86 -4.70 -0.07 -12.49
CA GLU A 86 -4.16 0.91 -11.56
C GLU A 86 -3.32 0.26 -10.46
N TRP A 87 -2.50 1.08 -9.80
CA TRP A 87 -1.59 0.65 -8.75
C TRP A 87 -2.28 0.66 -7.40
N LYS A 88 -3.17 -0.30 -7.23
CA LYS A 88 -4.02 -0.44 -6.06
C LYS A 88 -3.67 -1.68 -5.24
N PHE A 89 -4.23 -1.75 -4.03
CA PHE A 89 -4.40 -3.03 -3.35
C PHE A 89 -5.52 -3.82 -4.02
N GLY A 90 -5.39 -5.14 -4.07
CA GLY A 90 -6.36 -6.00 -4.73
C GLY A 90 -5.92 -7.45 -4.79
N SER A 91 -6.91 -8.34 -4.77
CA SER A 91 -6.72 -9.79 -4.75
C SER A 91 -7.25 -10.46 -6.01
N TYR A 92 -6.71 -11.64 -6.33
CA TYR A 92 -7.34 -12.57 -7.25
C TYR A 92 -8.48 -13.37 -6.60
N HIS A 93 -8.69 -13.23 -5.29
CA HIS A 93 -9.87 -13.77 -4.61
C HIS A 93 -11.10 -12.92 -4.91
N TYR A 94 -12.19 -13.57 -5.31
CA TYR A 94 -13.39 -12.88 -5.76
C TYR A 94 -14.04 -12.04 -4.65
N GLY A 95 -14.24 -10.75 -4.92
CA GLY A 95 -15.02 -9.83 -4.09
C GLY A 95 -14.35 -9.36 -2.80
N ILE A 96 -13.11 -9.80 -2.50
CA ILE A 96 -12.41 -9.44 -1.26
C ILE A 96 -10.96 -9.03 -1.51
N THR A 97 -10.44 -8.18 -0.63
CA THR A 97 -9.00 -7.91 -0.51
C THR A 97 -8.55 -8.16 0.93
N PRO A 98 -7.60 -9.09 1.17
CA PRO A 98 -7.07 -9.35 2.51
C PRO A 98 -6.03 -8.29 2.89
N PHE A 99 -6.08 -7.88 4.15
CA PHE A 99 -5.13 -6.96 4.78
C PHE A 99 -4.71 -7.47 6.15
N VAL A 100 -3.45 -7.20 6.48
CA VAL A 100 -2.92 -7.24 7.84
C VAL A 100 -3.11 -5.85 8.44
N MET A 101 -3.69 -5.80 9.63
CA MET A 101 -3.88 -4.58 10.41
C MET A 101 -2.63 -4.29 11.26
N CYS A 102 -2.50 -3.08 11.81
CA CYS A 102 -1.37 -2.71 12.65
C CYS A 102 -1.24 -3.52 13.95
N ASP A 103 -2.29 -4.20 14.41
CA ASP A 103 -2.26 -5.15 15.54
C ASP A 103 -1.82 -6.56 15.14
N GLY A 104 -1.55 -6.80 13.85
CA GLY A 104 -1.18 -8.11 13.30
C GLY A 104 -2.36 -9.02 12.97
N SER A 105 -3.60 -8.60 13.24
CA SER A 105 -4.79 -9.33 12.82
C SER A 105 -4.96 -9.27 11.30
N VAL A 106 -5.55 -10.31 10.71
CA VAL A 106 -5.87 -10.35 9.28
C VAL A 106 -7.36 -10.13 9.08
N ARG A 107 -7.72 -9.11 8.31
CA ARG A 107 -9.10 -8.79 7.95
C ARG A 107 -9.30 -8.87 6.44
N LYS A 108 -10.52 -9.18 6.03
CA LYS A 108 -10.92 -9.24 4.62
C LYS A 108 -11.95 -8.15 4.40
N TYR A 109 -11.68 -7.24 3.48
CA TYR A 109 -12.62 -6.19 3.12
C TYR A 109 -13.21 -6.48 1.75
N SER A 110 -14.48 -6.11 1.55
CA SER A 110 -15.11 -6.18 0.25
C SER A 110 -14.44 -5.19 -0.71
N VAL A 111 -14.32 -5.56 -1.99
CA VAL A 111 -13.88 -4.63 -3.05
C VAL A 111 -14.89 -3.49 -3.29
N ASP A 112 -16.14 -3.68 -2.85
CA ASP A 112 -17.22 -2.69 -2.92
C ASP A 112 -17.37 -1.88 -1.61
N LEU A 113 -16.40 -1.99 -0.70
CA LEU A 113 -16.38 -1.16 0.51
C LEU A 113 -16.45 0.33 0.11
N PRO A 114 -17.32 1.16 0.71
CA PRO A 114 -17.41 2.59 0.39
C PRO A 114 -16.05 3.28 0.45
N GLU A 115 -15.77 4.18 -0.49
CA GLU A 115 -14.46 4.82 -0.65
C GLU A 115 -14.05 5.62 0.60
N LEU A 116 -15.03 6.20 1.30
CA LEU A 116 -14.80 6.89 2.57
C LEU A 116 -14.30 5.93 3.67
N LEU A 117 -14.86 4.71 3.76
CA LEU A 117 -14.39 3.71 4.71
C LEU A 117 -13.00 3.20 4.33
N GLN A 118 -12.71 3.06 3.04
CA GLN A 118 -11.35 2.75 2.57
C GLN A 118 -10.35 3.85 2.95
N GLU A 119 -10.75 5.11 2.87
CA GLU A 119 -9.93 6.25 3.30
C GLU A 119 -9.63 6.21 4.79
N ARG A 120 -10.64 5.98 5.64
CA ARG A 120 -10.44 5.92 7.08
C ARG A 120 -9.56 4.74 7.51
N LEU A 121 -9.68 3.59 6.84
CA LEU A 121 -8.77 2.45 7.05
C LEU A 121 -7.30 2.78 6.70
N ALA A 122 -7.08 3.69 5.74
CA ALA A 122 -5.76 4.13 5.32
C ALA A 122 -5.16 5.25 6.20
N LYS A 123 -5.96 5.87 7.07
CA LYS A 123 -5.53 6.88 8.03
C LYS A 123 -5.20 6.27 9.38
N ARG A 124 -4.40 7.00 10.15
CA ARG A 124 -3.86 6.57 11.45
C ARG A 124 -4.25 7.49 12.61
N ASP A 125 -4.69 8.70 12.28
CA ASP A 125 -4.91 9.82 13.20
C ASP A 125 -6.10 10.72 12.84
N ASP A 126 -7.13 10.22 12.15
CA ASP A 126 -8.34 10.99 11.84
C ASP A 126 -9.41 10.99 12.94
N GLY A 127 -9.29 10.12 13.95
CA GLY A 127 -10.17 10.06 15.11
C GLY A 127 -11.57 9.52 14.83
N GLU A 128 -11.84 9.01 13.63
CA GLU A 128 -13.14 8.44 13.24
C GLU A 128 -13.18 6.93 13.44
N MET A 129 -14.35 6.39 13.79
CA MET A 129 -14.55 4.95 13.94
C MET A 129 -14.71 4.28 12.55
N ASN A 130 -14.01 3.17 12.34
CA ASN A 130 -14.02 2.38 11.11
C ASN A 130 -15.06 1.24 11.14
N GLU A 131 -16.28 1.54 11.62
CA GLU A 131 -17.40 0.59 11.79
C GLU A 131 -18.56 0.80 10.80
#